data_AF-A0A368H5U9-F1
#
_entry.id   AF-A0A368H5U9-F1
#
_cell.length_a   1.000
_cell.length_b   1.000
_cell.length_c   1.000
_cell.angle_alpha   90.00
_cell.angle_beta   90.00
_cell.angle_gamma   90.00
#
_symmetry.space_group_name_H-M   'P 1'
#
loop_
_entity.id
_entity.type
_entity.pdbx_description
1 polymer ?
#
loop_
_entity_poly.entity_id
_entity_poly.type
_entity_poly.pdbx_seq_one_letter_code
_entity_poly.pdbx_strand_id
1 'polypeptide(L)' 'MKVRSRARISSLTIAKNAFTDKQGNPQCLVKTNYGMIEGRRHVTAKGFEIDAFLGVPYAQPPVGELRFKGIYPR' A
#
# COMPACT_ATOMS: atom_id res chain seq x y z
N MET A 1 49.73 -15.34 -27.16
CA MET A 1 49.14 -15.57 -25.81
C MET A 1 48.49 -14.29 -25.30
N LYS A 2 47.32 -14.42 -24.65
CA LYS A 2 46.51 -13.43 -23.91
C LYS A 2 45.88 -12.29 -24.76
N VAL A 3 44.60 -12.30 -25.18
CA VAL A 3 43.28 -12.50 -24.52
C VAL A 3 42.69 -11.21 -23.92
N ARG A 4 41.44 -10.92 -24.36
CA ARG A 4 40.34 -10.14 -23.74
C ARG A 4 40.44 -8.60 -23.76
N SER A 5 39.62 -7.92 -24.56
CA SER A 5 38.17 -7.62 -24.40
C SER A 5 37.92 -6.32 -23.66
N ARG A 6 37.18 -5.41 -24.29
CA ARG A 6 35.88 -4.85 -23.85
C ARG A 6 35.64 -3.51 -24.54
N ALA A 7 34.69 -3.49 -25.47
CA ALA A 7 34.08 -2.24 -25.91
C ALA A 7 33.51 -1.53 -24.68
N ARG A 8 33.96 -0.30 -24.43
CA ARG A 8 33.28 0.62 -23.52
C ARG A 8 32.00 1.06 -24.22
N ILE A 9 30.89 0.38 -23.94
CA ILE A 9 29.57 0.96 -24.20
C ILE A 9 29.42 2.10 -23.18
N SER A 10 29.88 3.29 -23.53
CA SER A 10 29.63 4.51 -22.78
C SER A 10 28.14 4.85 -22.91
N SER A 11 27.42 4.62 -21.81
CA SER A 11 26.08 5.13 -21.49
C SER A 11 25.00 4.85 -22.54
N LEU A 12 24.33 3.70 -22.37
CA LEU A 12 22.97 3.49 -22.82
C LEU A 12 22.08 4.61 -22.24
N THR A 13 21.63 5.55 -23.07
CA THR A 13 20.67 6.58 -22.65
C THR A 13 19.27 5.98 -22.81
N ILE A 14 18.82 5.23 -21.81
CA ILE A 14 17.39 4.89 -21.67
C ILE A 14 16.73 6.09 -21.01
N ALA A 15 16.00 6.85 -21.83
CA ALA A 15 15.20 7.97 -21.39
C ALA A 15 14.18 7.51 -20.35
N LYS A 16 14.09 8.32 -19.30
CA LYS A 16 13.31 8.13 -18.09
C LYS A 16 11.82 8.19 -18.40
N ASN A 17 11.19 7.07 -18.70
CA ASN A 17 9.81 6.90 -18.25
C ASN A 17 9.88 6.58 -16.76
N ALA A 18 10.10 7.62 -15.96
CA ALA A 18 9.99 7.55 -14.53
C ALA A 18 8.50 7.36 -14.18
N PHE A 19 8.03 6.12 -14.28
CA PHE A 19 7.05 5.66 -13.31
C PHE A 19 7.72 5.84 -11.96
N THR A 20 7.44 6.97 -11.31
CA THR A 20 7.70 7.12 -9.89
C THR A 20 6.77 6.13 -9.21
N ASP A 21 7.21 4.88 -9.07
CA ASP A 21 6.75 4.08 -7.96
C ASP A 21 7.20 4.85 -6.71
N LYS A 22 6.26 5.59 -6.12
CA LYS A 22 6.49 6.25 -4.85
C LYS A 22 6.77 5.14 -3.87
N GLN A 23 8.05 4.96 -3.54
CA GLN A 23 8.54 3.88 -2.71
C GLN A 23 7.59 3.67 -1.53
N GLY A 24 6.91 2.53 -1.56
CA GLY A 24 5.93 2.09 -0.57
C GLY A 24 6.59 1.90 0.78
N ASN A 25 6.63 2.98 1.56
CA ASN A 25 6.84 2.87 2.99
C ASN A 25 5.52 2.38 3.60
N PRO A 26 5.48 1.24 4.32
CA PRO A 26 4.28 0.78 5.04
C PRO A 26 4.00 1.66 6.27
N GLN A 27 3.94 2.98 6.08
CA GLN A 27 3.84 3.95 7.15
C GLN A 27 2.49 3.92 7.88
N CYS A 28 1.49 3.26 7.30
CA CYS A 28 0.15 3.16 7.86
C CYS A 28 -0.24 1.70 8.12
N LEU A 29 0.67 0.86 8.63
CA LEU A 29 0.34 -0.50 9.06
C LEU A 29 0.03 -0.52 10.57
N VAL A 30 -1.16 -0.99 10.95
CA VAL A 30 -1.62 -1.01 12.35
C VAL A 30 -2.10 -2.40 12.74
N LYS A 31 -1.72 -2.85 13.93
CA LYS A 31 -2.22 -4.10 14.53
C LYS A 31 -3.52 -3.83 15.29
N THR A 32 -4.56 -4.58 14.95
CA THR A 32 -5.84 -4.62 15.67
C THR A 32 -6.01 -5.95 16.39
N ASN A 33 -7.07 -6.09 17.19
CA ASN A 33 -7.44 -7.38 17.81
C ASN A 33 -7.79 -8.47 16.77
N TYR A 34 -8.09 -8.08 15.53
CA TYR A 34 -8.55 -8.96 14.46
C TYR A 34 -7.53 -9.13 13.32
N GLY A 35 -6.33 -8.59 13.47
CA GLY A 35 -5.25 -8.70 12.48
C GLY A 35 -4.61 -7.36 12.11
N MET A 36 -3.75 -7.40 11.10
CA MET A 36 -3.07 -6.21 10.57
C MET A 36 -3.96 -5.49 9.55
N ILE A 37 -4.00 -4.17 9.63
CA ILE A 37 -4.69 -3.31 8.66
C ILE A 37 -3.70 -2.33 8.05
N GLU A 38 -3.88 -2.05 6.77
CA GLU A 38 -3.11 -1.04 6.04
C GLU A 38 -4.03 0.14 5.69
N GLY A 39 -3.61 1.33 6.10
CA GLY A 39 -4.25 2.59 5.77
C GLY A 39 -3.50 3.36 4.68
N ARG A 40 -3.90 4.61 4.47
CA ARG A 40 -3.24 5.52 3.54
C ARG A 40 -3.08 6.90 4.15
N ARG A 41 -1.92 7.53 3.94
CA ARG A 41 -1.70 8.94 4.25
C ARG A 41 -2.47 9.83 3.27
N HIS A 42 -3.27 10.76 3.77
CA HIS A 42 -3.99 11.76 3.00
C HIS A 42 -3.61 13.17 3.47
N VAL A 43 -3.67 14.13 2.55
CA VAL A 43 -3.53 15.55 2.86
C VAL A 43 -4.90 16.19 2.69
N THR A 44 -5.38 16.84 3.75
CA THR A 44 -6.65 17.58 3.74
C THR A 44 -6.55 18.83 2.86
N ALA A 45 -7.69 19.42 2.49
CA ALA A 45 -7.72 20.66 1.71
C ALA A 45 -7.00 21.85 2.39
N LYS A 46 -6.86 21.80 3.73
CA LYS A 46 -6.13 22.80 4.52
C LYS A 46 -4.64 22.48 4.69
N GLY A 47 -4.15 21.40 4.09
CA GLY A 47 -2.75 20.98 4.15
C GLY A 47 -2.37 20.07 5.32
N PHE A 48 -3.32 19.66 6.17
CA PHE A 48 -3.02 18.73 7.27
C PHE A 48 -2.87 17.30 6.75
N GLU A 49 -1.83 16.60 7.22
CA GLU A 49 -1.63 15.19 6.95
C GLU A 49 -2.38 14.31 7.95
N ILE A 50 -3.08 13.28 7.45
CA ILE A 50 -3.82 12.31 8.25
C ILE A 50 -3.57 10.90 7.74
N ASP A 51 -3.68 9.90 8.61
CA ASP A 51 -3.71 8.49 8.23
C ASP A 51 -5.16 8.00 8.22
N ALA A 52 -5.65 7.58 7.04
CA ALA A 52 -7.01 7.10 6.88
C ALA A 52 -7.05 5.57 6.74
N PHE A 53 -7.88 4.94 7.56
CA PHE A 53 -8.15 3.50 7.55
C PHE A 53 -9.63 3.30 7.23
N LEU A 54 -9.94 3.09 5.96
CA LEU A 54 -11.32 3.03 5.46
C LEU A 54 -11.76 1.59 5.26
N GLY A 55 -13.04 1.30 5.54
CA GLY A 55 -13.63 -0.03 5.31
C GLY A 55 -13.16 -1.11 6.27
N VAL A 56 -12.63 -0.75 7.45
CA VAL A 56 -12.20 -1.73 8.47
C VAL A 56 -13.43 -2.46 9.03
N PRO A 57 -13.53 -3.80 8.86
CA PRO A 57 -14.68 -4.56 9.34
C PRO A 57 -14.66 -4.69 10.86
N TYR A 58 -15.78 -4.38 11.50
CA TYR A 58 -15.95 -4.52 12.96
C TYR A 58 -16.90 -5.68 13.35
N ALA A 59 -17.66 -6.19 12.39
CA ALA A 59 -18.66 -7.22 12.60
C ALA A 59 -18.72 -8.18 11.41
N GLN A 60 -19.35 -9.33 11.63
CA GLN A 60 -19.70 -10.24 10.55
C GLN A 60 -20.71 -9.59 9.60
N PRO A 61 -20.58 -9.77 8.27
CA PRO A 61 -21.56 -9.25 7.32
C PRO A 61 -22.98 -9.76 7.64
N PRO A 62 -23.98 -8.87 7.81
CA PRO A 62 -25.34 -9.25 8.21
C PRO A 62 -26.17 -9.75 7.01
N VAL A 63 -25.66 -10.79 6.34
CA VAL A 63 -26.25 -11.41 5.15
C VAL A 63 -26.75 -12.83 5.46
N GLY A 64 -27.64 -13.36 4.62
CA GLY A 64 -28.21 -14.70 4.81
C GLY A 64 -28.94 -14.85 6.13
N GLU A 65 -28.59 -15.87 6.91
CA GLU A 65 -29.19 -16.15 8.23
C GLU A 65 -28.85 -15.11 9.31
N LEU A 66 -27.83 -14.27 9.09
CA LEU A 66 -27.47 -13.17 9.99
C LEU A 66 -28.33 -11.93 9.74
N ARG A 67 -29.08 -11.89 8.63
CA ARG A 67 -30.00 -10.80 8.35
C ARG A 67 -31.06 -10.71 9.45
N PHE A 68 -31.30 -9.51 9.94
CA PHE A 68 -32.23 -9.22 11.05
C PHE A 68 -31.83 -9.81 12.43
N LYS A 69 -30.65 -10.42 12.56
CA LYS A 69 -30.08 -10.79 13.88
C LYS A 69 -29.28 -9.63 14.47
N GLY A 70 -28.86 -9.79 15.73
CA GLY A 70 -27.94 -8.87 16.39
C GLY A 70 -26.57 -8.80 15.68
N ILE A 71 -25.79 -7.77 16.04
CA ILE A 71 -24.43 -7.59 15.50
C ILE A 71 -23.50 -8.61 16.17
N TYR A 72 -22.78 -9.40 15.36
CA TYR A 72 -21.75 -10.31 15.83
C TYR A 72 -20.37 -9.72 15.52
N PRO A 73 -19.48 -9.52 16.51
CA PRO A 73 -18.12 -9.04 16.26
C PRO A 73 -17.32 -10.03 15.39
N ARG A 74 -16.28 -9.51 14.75
CA ARG A 74 -15.40 -10.27 13.85
C ARG A 74 -14.56 -11.33 14.57
#